data_AF-A0ABD4WTX8-F1
#
_entry.id   AF-A0ABD4WTX8-F1
#
_cell.length_a   1.000
_cell.length_b   1.000
_cell.length_c   1.000
_cell.angle_alpha   90.00
_cell.angle_beta   90.00
_cell.angle_gamma   90.00
#
_symmetry.space_group_name_H-M   'P 1'
#
loop_
_entity.id
_entity.type
_entity.pdbx_description
1 polymer ?
#
loop_
_entity_poly.entity_id
_entity_poly.type
_entity_poly.pdbx_seq_one_letter_code
_entity_poly.pdbx_strand_id
1 'polypeptide(L)' 'MTQGTVKWFNADKGFGFIEIEGGDDVFVHFSAI' A
#
# COMPACT_ATOMS: atom_id res chain seq x y z
N MET A 1 -15.79 3.41 -2.61
CA MET A 1 -14.33 3.45 -2.84
C MET A 1 -13.68 3.60 -1.49
N THR A 2 -12.75 2.72 -1.13
CA THR A 2 -12.01 2.82 0.13
C THR A 2 -10.82 3.75 -0.10
N GLN A 3 -10.69 4.79 0.71
CA GLN A 3 -9.59 5.75 0.62
C GLN A 3 -8.58 5.42 1.74
N GLY A 4 -7.30 5.43 1.41
CA GLY A 4 -6.21 5.15 2.34
C GLY A 4 -4.97 5.95 1.97
N THR A 5 -4.03 6.06 2.90
CA THR A 5 -2.78 6.80 2.73
C THR A 5 -1.62 5.84 2.58
N VAL A 6 -0.72 6.07 1.62
CA VAL A 6 0.51 5.27 1.50
C VAL A 6 1.34 5.47 2.75
N LYS A 7 1.45 4.41 3.55
CA LYS A 7 2.20 4.42 4.81
C LYS A 7 3.69 4.41 4.53
N TRP A 8 4.10 3.51 3.64
CA TRP A 8 5.44 3.45 3.09
C TRP A 8 5.46 2.61 1.82
N PHE A 9 6.44 2.89 0.96
CA PHE A 9 6.67 2.13 -0.26
C PHE A 9 8.17 1.95 -0.50
N ASN A 10 8.59 0.71 -0.77
CA ASN A 10 9.95 0.41 -1.17
C ASN A 10 9.98 0.25 -2.70
N ALA A 11 10.51 1.26 -3.39
CA ALA A 11 10.61 1.27 -4.84
C ALA A 11 11.56 0.21 -5.38
N ASP A 12 12.66 -0.07 -4.69
CA ASP A 12 13.66 -1.08 -5.12
C ASP A 12 13.07 -2.49 -5.11
N LYS A 13 12.20 -2.78 -4.14
CA LYS A 13 11.53 -4.07 -4.00
C LYS A 13 10.14 -4.13 -4.67
N GLY A 14 9.59 -2.99 -5.09
CA GLY A 14 8.30 -2.91 -5.77
C GLY A 14 7.07 -3.19 -4.89
N PHE A 15 7.15 -2.97 -3.58
CA PHE A 15 6.00 -3.18 -2.69
C PHE A 15 5.96 -2.22 -1.51
N GLY A 16 4.78 -2.13 -0.88
CA GLY A 16 4.55 -1.30 0.30
C GLY A 16 3.23 -1.62 0.98
N PHE A 17 2.82 -0.70 1.84
CA PHE A 17 1.57 -0.79 2.59
C PHE A 17 0.81 0.53 2.58
N ILE A 18 -0.50 0.43 2.55
CA ILE A 18 -1.45 1.54 2.63
C ILE A 18 -2.18 1.42 3.96
N GLU A 19 -2.17 2.49 4.74
CA GLU A 19 -2.96 2.59 5.96
C GLU A 19 -4.39 2.99 5.61
N ILE A 20 -5.37 2.32 6.23
CA ILE A 20 -6.79 2.58 6.06
C ILE A 20 -7.38 2.94 7.42
N GLU A 21 -8.19 4.00 7.46
CA GLU A 21 -8.88 4.39 8.68
C GLU A 21 -9.84 3.29 9.15
N GLY A 22 -9.65 2.84 10.39
CA GLY A 22 -10.52 1.85 11.03
C GLY A 22 -10.32 0.41 10.54
N GLY A 23 -9.21 0.10 9.87
CA GLY A 23 -8.90 -1.23 9.38
C GLY A 23 -7.41 -1.57 9.46
N ASP A 24 -7.07 -2.76 8.98
CA ASP A 24 -5.70 -3.23 8.88
C ASP A 24 -4.95 -2.61 7.69
N ASP A 25 -3.62 -2.56 7.80
CA ASP A 25 -2.75 -2.12 6.72
C ASP A 25 -2.90 -3.04 5.50
N VAL A 26 -3.14 -2.44 4.34
CA VAL A 26 -3.32 -3.17 3.07
C VAL A 26 -2.00 -3.25 2.33
N PHE A 27 -1.57 -4.48 2.06
CA PHE A 27 -0.39 -4.74 1.24
C PHE A 27 -0.64 -4.33 -0.22
N VAL A 28 0.31 -3.61 -0.80
CA VAL A 28 0.32 -3.25 -2.22
C VAL A 28 1.62 -3.72 -2.85
N HIS A 29 1.50 -4.43 -3.97
CA HIS A 29 2.63 -4.82 -4.81
C HIS A 29 2.46 -4.15 -6.17
N PHE A 30 3.51 -3.47 -6.62
CA PHE A 30 3.62 -3.07 -8.01
C PHE A 30 3.87 -4.35 -8.82
N SER A 31 2.80 -5.02 -9.25
CA SER A 31 2.91 -5.88 -10.40
C SER A 31 3.08 -4.95 -11.59
N ALA A 32 4.28 -4.91 -12.15
CA ALA A 32 4.44 -4.38 -13.50
C ALA A 32 3.38 -5.06 -14.38
N ILE A 33 2.68 -4.24 -15.16
CA ILE A 33 1.66 -4.64 -16.13
C ILE A 33 2.21 -5.73 -17.05
#